data_AF-A0A7Y4WPA5-F1
#
_entry.id   AF-A0A7Y4WPA5-F1
#
_cell.length_a   1.000
_cell.length_b   1.000
_cell.length_c   1.000
_cell.angle_alpha   90.00
_cell.angle_beta   90.00
_cell.angle_gamma   90.00
#
_symmetry.space_group_name_H-M   'P 1'
#
loop_
_entity.id
_entity.type
_entity.pdbx_description
1 polymer ?
#
loop_
_entity_poly.entity_id
_entity_poly.type
_entity_poly.pdbx_seq_one_letter_code
_entity_poly.pdbx_strand_id
1 'polypeptide(L)'
;MVERDGITVAAYFVGWTVGKPDHGATFDLILGEWGEGEKAENRSAVALDFRAVDGSPQFMVVDASMRITSRSDLVGRALARADVIGSALAPQVFTVVDAVYFGDQALDELRQWA
;
A
#
# COMPACT_ATOMS: atom_id res chain seq x y z
N MET A 1 7.23 3.09 -7.59
CA MET A 1 5.86 3.18 -8.17
C MET A 1 5.47 1.83 -8.72
N VAL A 2 4.18 1.53 -8.87
CA VAL A 2 3.68 0.31 -9.49
C VAL A 2 3.10 0.65 -10.85
N GLU A 3 3.53 -0.09 -11.87
CA GLU A 3 3.10 0.07 -13.25
C GLU A 3 2.31 -1.14 -13.74
N ARG A 4 1.38 -0.90 -14.64
CA ARG A 4 0.63 -1.91 -15.38
C ARG A 4 0.56 -1.48 -16.84
N ASP A 5 1.05 -2.33 -17.74
CA ASP A 5 1.07 -2.06 -19.20
C ASP A 5 1.75 -0.72 -19.55
N GLY A 6 2.78 -0.34 -18.79
CA GLY A 6 3.51 0.93 -18.95
C GLY A 6 2.83 2.17 -18.36
N ILE A 7 1.72 1.99 -17.64
CA ILE A 7 0.98 3.08 -16.98
C ILE A 7 1.16 2.95 -15.46
N THR A 8 1.49 4.05 -14.79
CA THR A 8 1.57 4.06 -13.32
C THR A 8 0.18 3.99 -12.71
N VAL A 9 -0.06 2.98 -11.88
CA VAL A 9 -1.35 2.74 -11.20
C VAL A 9 -1.30 2.98 -9.69
N ALA A 10 -0.09 3.08 -9.13
CA ALA A 10 0.09 3.43 -7.72
C ALA A 10 1.48 4.01 -7.41
N ALA A 11 1.54 4.89 -6.40
CA ALA A 11 2.76 5.14 -5.64
C ALA A 11 2.65 4.44 -4.28
N TYR A 12 3.79 4.10 -3.68
CA TYR A 12 3.83 3.41 -2.39
C TYR A 12 4.96 3.93 -1.50
N PHE A 13 4.75 3.80 -0.20
CA PHE A 13 5.74 3.99 0.85
C PHE A 13 5.63 2.80 1.79
N VAL A 14 6.75 2.13 2.05
CA VAL A 14 6.82 1.02 3.00
C VAL A 14 7.78 1.39 4.12
N GLY A 15 7.34 1.18 5.35
CA GLY A 15 8.12 1.49 6.55
C GLY A 15 8.16 0.30 7.50
N TRP A 16 9.34 -0.01 8.01
CA TRP A 16 9.54 -1.02 9.06
C TRP A 16 10.74 -0.67 9.92
N THR A 17 10.85 -1.34 11.06
CA THR A 17 12.05 -1.28 11.89
C THR A 17 12.95 -2.46 11.53
N VAL A 18 14.17 -2.19 11.06
CA VAL A 18 15.15 -3.21 10.67
C VAL A 18 15.44 -4.16 11.84
N GLY A 19 15.41 -5.46 11.56
CA GLY A 19 15.65 -6.55 12.49
C GLY A 19 14.55 -6.77 13.53
N LYS A 20 13.35 -6.18 13.33
CA LYS A 20 12.23 -6.23 14.27
C LYS A 20 10.95 -6.79 13.63
N PRO A 21 10.90 -8.11 13.34
CA PRO A 21 9.73 -8.74 12.73
C PRO A 21 8.45 -8.61 13.59
N ASP A 22 8.60 -8.51 14.90
CA ASP A 22 7.50 -8.33 15.86
C ASP A 22 6.79 -6.98 15.75
N HIS A 23 7.47 -5.96 15.22
CA HIS A 23 6.88 -4.65 14.92
C HIS A 23 6.03 -4.67 13.64
N GLY A 24 6.30 -5.59 12.72
CA GLY A 24 5.67 -5.62 11.40
C GLY A 24 6.13 -4.48 10.50
N ALA A 25 5.35 -4.21 9.45
CA ALA A 25 5.59 -3.11 8.52
C ALA A 25 4.29 -2.40 8.16
N THR A 26 4.39 -1.15 7.70
CA THR A 26 3.27 -0.37 7.17
C THR A 26 3.45 -0.18 5.68
N PHE A 27 2.39 -0.45 4.91
CA PHE A 27 2.32 -0.24 3.48
C PHE A 27 1.30 0.86 3.20
N ASP A 28 1.78 2.05 2.84
CA ASP A 28 0.94 3.17 2.45
C ASP A 28 0.93 3.28 0.92
N LEU A 29 -0.25 3.22 0.31
CA LEU A 29 -0.46 3.27 -1.12
C LEU A 29 -1.22 4.53 -1.49
N ILE A 30 -0.86 5.10 -2.64
CA ILE A 30 -1.66 6.11 -3.32
C ILE A 30 -2.12 5.49 -4.63
N LEU A 31 -3.40 5.10 -4.67
CA LEU A 31 -4.03 4.45 -5.82
C LEU A 31 -4.73 5.47 -6.70
N GLY A 32 -4.63 5.30 -8.01
CA GLY A 32 -5.31 6.14 -9.00
C GLY A 32 -4.41 6.39 -10.21
N GLU A 33 -4.85 7.28 -11.07
CA GLU A 33 -4.14 7.62 -12.30
C GLU A 33 -3.00 8.61 -12.02
N TRP A 34 -1.90 8.44 -12.73
CA TRP A 34 -0.71 9.27 -12.65
C TRP A 34 -0.28 9.66 -14.05
N GLY A 35 0.19 10.90 -14.21
CA GLY A 35 0.64 11.41 -15.49
C GLY A 35 0.29 12.89 -15.67
N GLU A 36 0.52 13.38 -16.88
CA GLU A 36 0.17 14.74 -17.26
C GLU A 36 -1.36 14.93 -17.24
N GLY A 37 -1.83 16.00 -16.59
CA GLY A 37 -3.26 16.33 -16.50
C GLY A 37 -4.02 15.63 -15.37
N GLU A 38 -3.46 14.59 -14.75
CA GLU A 38 -4.08 13.89 -13.62
C GLU A 38 -4.03 14.70 -12.33
N LYS A 39 -5.08 14.54 -11.51
CA LYS A 39 -5.27 15.35 -10.30
C LYS A 39 -5.31 14.52 -9.03
N ALA A 40 -5.11 15.18 -7.89
CA ALA A 40 -5.15 14.53 -6.58
C ALA A 40 -6.54 13.93 -6.28
N GLU A 41 -7.61 14.58 -6.73
CA GLU A 41 -9.00 14.14 -6.54
C GLU A 41 -9.30 12.76 -7.13
N ASN A 42 -8.53 12.34 -8.15
CA ASN A 42 -8.62 11.02 -8.76
C ASN A 42 -7.83 9.95 -8.01
N ARG A 43 -7.14 10.32 -6.92
CA ARG A 43 -6.25 9.46 -6.15
C ARG A 43 -6.72 9.27 -4.72
N SER A 44 -6.58 8.05 -4.23
CA SER A 44 -7.02 7.63 -2.90
C SER A 44 -5.85 7.04 -2.11
N ALA A 45 -5.67 7.47 -0.86
CA ALA A 45 -4.75 6.84 0.07
C ALA A 45 -5.37 5.56 0.64
N VAL A 46 -4.61 4.46 0.62
CA VAL A 46 -4.95 3.18 1.25
C VAL A 46 -3.78 2.74 2.10
N ALA A 47 -4.03 2.21 3.29
CA ALA A 47 -3.00 1.76 4.20
C ALA A 47 -3.22 0.29 4.59
N LEU A 48 -2.12 -0.46 4.67
CA LEU A 48 -2.13 -1.83 5.17
C LEU A 48 -1.04 -2.02 6.22
N ASP A 49 -1.35 -2.82 7.23
CA ASP A 49 -0.36 -3.34 8.16
C ASP A 49 0.05 -4.74 7.72
N PHE A 50 1.35 -5.00 7.76
CA PHE A 50 1.99 -6.28 7.48
C PHE A 50 2.46 -6.95 8.77
N ARG A 51 2.20 -8.24 8.89
CA ARG A 51 2.73 -9.12 9.94
C ARG A 51 3.20 -10.42 9.30
N ALA A 52 4.32 -10.95 9.77
CA ALA A 52 4.66 -12.35 9.54
C ALA A 52 4.04 -13.18 10.68
N VAL A 53 3.09 -14.06 10.34
CA VAL A 53 2.41 -14.93 11.30
C VAL A 53 2.69 -16.37 10.88
N ASP A 54 3.31 -17.14 11.77
CA ASP A 54 3.67 -18.55 11.53
C ASP A 54 4.44 -18.79 10.22
N GLY A 55 5.34 -17.86 9.84
CA GLY A 55 6.07 -17.94 8.58
C GLY A 55 5.15 -17.76 7.37
N SER A 56 4.23 -16.79 7.45
CA SER A 56 3.37 -16.43 6.32
C SER A 56 3.08 -14.93 6.34
N PRO A 57 3.12 -14.26 5.17
CA PRO A 57 2.83 -12.84 5.08
C PRO A 57 1.33 -12.59 5.27
N GLN A 58 0.97 -11.72 6.20
CA GLN A 58 -0.40 -11.30 6.46
C GLN A 58 -0.52 -9.80 6.24
N PHE A 59 -1.53 -9.39 5.48
CA PHE A 59 -1.84 -8.00 5.21
C PHE A 59 -3.23 -7.66 5.70
N MET A 60 -3.35 -6.56 6.43
CA MET A 60 -4.63 -6.06 6.93
C MET A 60 -4.83 -4.62 6.48
N VAL A 61 -5.92 -4.36 5.75
CA VAL A 61 -6.31 -2.97 5.45
C VAL A 61 -6.71 -2.27 6.75
N VAL A 62 -6.14 -1.08 6.95
CA VAL A 62 -6.40 -0.21 8.10
C VAL A 62 -6.90 1.16 7.62
N ASP A 63 -7.23 2.05 8.56
CA ASP A 63 -7.65 3.41 8.24
C ASP A 63 -6.46 4.26 7.78
N ALA A 64 -6.49 4.69 6.51
CA ALA A 64 -5.42 5.49 5.92
C ALA A 64 -5.37 6.92 6.48
N SER A 65 -6.45 7.46 7.05
CA SER A 65 -6.48 8.82 7.60
C SER A 65 -5.48 9.01 8.75
N MET A 66 -5.11 7.92 9.43
CA MET A 66 -4.11 7.92 10.50
C MET A 66 -2.66 7.91 10.00
N ARG A 67 -2.43 7.83 8.68
CA ARG A 67 -1.09 7.74 8.09
C ARG A 67 -0.60 9.09 7.59
N ILE A 68 0.71 9.25 7.44
CA ILE A 68 1.29 10.51 6.96
C ILE A 68 0.94 10.79 5.50
N THR A 69 0.73 9.74 4.70
CA THR A 69 0.33 9.81 3.29
C THR A 69 -1.05 10.44 3.09
N SER A 70 -1.94 10.40 4.09
CA SER A 70 -3.24 11.07 4.02
C SER A 70 -3.16 12.59 3.98
N ARG A 71 -2.03 13.17 4.43
CA ARG A 71 -1.77 14.61 4.45
C ARG A 71 -1.06 15.10 3.19
N SER A 72 -0.80 14.22 2.24
CA SER A 72 -0.12 14.56 0.99
C SER A 72 -1.07 15.30 0.05
N ASP A 73 -0.59 16.36 -0.60
CA ASP A 73 -1.33 17.05 -1.68
C ASP A 73 -1.51 16.17 -2.94
N LEU A 74 -0.97 14.95 -2.93
CA LEU A 74 -1.13 13.96 -3.99
C LEU A 74 -2.43 13.14 -3.88
N VAL A 75 -3.18 13.24 -2.78
CA VAL A 75 -4.40 12.45 -2.55
C VAL A 75 -5.61 13.35 -2.35
N GLY A 76 -6.73 12.97 -2.96
CA GLY A 76 -8.01 13.65 -2.79
C GLY A 76 -8.81 13.12 -1.61
N ARG A 77 -8.52 11.88 -1.18
CA ARG A 77 -9.16 11.24 -0.03
C ARG A 77 -8.29 10.16 0.58
N ALA A 78 -8.44 9.94 1.88
CA ALA A 78 -7.93 8.78 2.58
C ALA A 78 -9.08 7.82 2.88
N LEU A 79 -8.88 6.53 2.59
CA LEU A 79 -9.92 5.52 2.74
C LEU A 79 -9.83 4.82 4.10
N ALA A 80 -10.99 4.59 4.72
CA ALA A 80 -11.11 3.71 5.86
C ALA A 80 -11.15 2.25 5.39
N ARG A 81 -10.90 1.32 6.32
CA ARG A 81 -11.00 -0.13 6.04
C ARG A 81 -12.35 -0.52 5.42
N ALA A 82 -13.44 0.09 5.89
CA ALA A 82 -14.79 -0.20 5.41
C ALA A 82 -15.05 0.27 3.97
N ASP A 83 -14.30 1.26 3.47
CA ASP A 83 -14.39 1.73 2.09
C ASP A 83 -13.69 0.78 1.11
N VAL A 84 -12.72 0.01 1.62
CA VAL A 84 -11.92 -0.93 0.82
C VAL A 84 -12.50 -2.34 0.87
N ILE A 85 -12.65 -2.91 2.07
CA ILE A 85 -13.03 -4.31 2.25
C ILE A 85 -14.47 -4.54 1.78
N GLY A 86 -14.67 -5.53 0.90
CA GLY A 86 -15.98 -5.84 0.31
C GLY A 86 -16.37 -4.93 -0.86
N SER A 87 -15.55 -3.94 -1.20
CA SER A 87 -15.74 -3.10 -2.39
C SER A 87 -15.03 -3.69 -3.62
N ALA A 88 -15.36 -3.15 -4.79
CA ALA A 88 -14.65 -3.46 -6.04
C ALA A 88 -13.18 -2.99 -6.05
N LEU A 89 -12.76 -2.14 -5.10
CA LEU A 89 -11.39 -1.67 -4.96
C LEU A 89 -10.47 -2.70 -4.29
N ALA A 90 -11.02 -3.60 -3.45
CA ALA A 90 -10.22 -4.55 -2.68
C ALA A 90 -9.28 -5.41 -3.54
N PRO A 91 -9.74 -6.03 -4.65
CA PRO A 91 -8.86 -6.81 -5.52
C PRO A 91 -7.69 -6.00 -6.08
N GLN A 92 -7.93 -4.73 -6.44
CA GLN A 92 -6.88 -3.83 -6.93
C GLN A 92 -5.86 -3.52 -5.83
N VAL A 93 -6.32 -3.23 -4.61
CA VAL A 93 -5.44 -2.98 -3.45
C VAL A 93 -4.51 -4.16 -3.23
N PHE A 94 -5.06 -5.39 -3.14
CA PHE A 94 -4.24 -6.58 -2.90
C PHE A 94 -3.32 -6.90 -4.07
N THR A 95 -3.76 -6.69 -5.31
CA THR A 95 -2.89 -6.85 -6.49
C THR A 95 -1.69 -5.90 -6.45
N VAL A 96 -1.90 -4.64 -6.06
CA VAL A 96 -0.82 -3.65 -5.92
C VAL A 96 0.12 -4.03 -4.78
N VAL A 97 -0.42 -4.45 -3.63
CA VAL A 97 0.40 -4.91 -2.50
C VAL A 97 1.25 -6.11 -2.87
N ASP A 98 0.68 -7.10 -3.56
CA ASP A 98 1.43 -8.27 -4.03
C ASP A 98 2.56 -7.84 -4.98
N ALA A 99 2.27 -6.95 -5.93
CA ALA A 99 3.28 -6.43 -6.85
C ALA A 99 4.43 -5.71 -6.11
N VAL A 100 4.12 -4.91 -5.08
CA VAL A 100 5.14 -4.26 -4.24
C VAL A 100 5.92 -5.30 -3.44
N TYR A 101 5.22 -6.17 -2.71
CA TYR A 101 5.80 -7.14 -1.79
C TYR A 101 6.68 -8.18 -2.49
N PHE A 102 6.34 -8.61 -3.71
CA PHE A 102 7.16 -9.58 -4.45
C PHE A 102 8.15 -8.91 -5.41
N GLY A 103 7.88 -7.69 -5.88
CA GLY A 103 8.67 -7.04 -6.92
C GLY A 103 9.80 -6.14 -6.42
N ASP A 104 9.66 -5.52 -5.25
CA ASP A 104 10.64 -4.57 -4.75
C ASP A 104 11.74 -5.28 -3.93
N GLN A 105 12.98 -5.24 -4.44
CA GLN A 105 14.16 -5.82 -3.77
C GLN A 105 14.44 -5.19 -2.40
N ALA A 106 14.06 -3.93 -2.18
CA ALA A 106 14.23 -3.27 -0.88
C ALA A 106 13.46 -3.98 0.25
N LEU A 107 12.46 -4.79 -0.09
CA LEU A 107 11.63 -5.53 0.87
C LEU A 107 12.12 -6.97 1.12
N ASP A 108 13.35 -7.32 0.70
CA ASP A 108 13.93 -8.66 0.92
C ASP A 108 13.92 -9.07 2.39
N GLU A 109 14.16 -8.12 3.30
CA GLU A 109 14.10 -8.38 4.74
C GLU A 109 12.71 -8.81 5.20
N LEU A 110 11.65 -8.12 4.75
CA LEU A 110 10.27 -8.46 5.11
C LEU A 110 9.90 -9.86 4.61
N ARG A 111 10.40 -10.24 3.43
CA ARG A 111 10.22 -11.58 2.85
C ARG A 111 10.96 -12.67 3.61
N GLN A 112 11.99 -12.35 4.37
CA GLN A 112 12.70 -13.32 5.23
C GLN A 112 12.00 -13.53 6.58
N TRP A 113 11.09 -12.63 6.97
CA TRP A 113 10.31 -12.79 8.20
C TRP A 113 9.16 -13.78 8.02
N ALA A 114 8.68 -13.92 6.78
CA ALA A 114 7.62 -14.82 6.37
C ALA A 114 8.18 -16.10 5.76
#